data_AF-G4YQ16-F1
#
_entry.id   AF-G4YQ16-F1
#
_cell.length_a   1.000
_cell.length_b   1.000
_cell.length_c   1.000
_cell.angle_alpha   90.00
_cell.angle_beta   90.00
_cell.angle_gamma   90.00
#
_symmetry.space_group_name_H-M   'P 1'
#
loop_
_entity.id
_entity.type
_entity.pdbx_description
1 polymer ?
#
loop_
_entity_poly.entity_id
_entity_poly.type
_entity_poly.pdbx_seq_one_letter_code
_entity_poly.pdbx_strand_id
1 'polypeptide(L)'
;GDFCGVRFETVQFSGVKSLQQVYDAAVYYLTNMEISITERLGHVTVRDDYDSVHGSMYNARVLSTVCNDVMLETSSLLFPKMDPEGKYALDSVDEDELYPYNSATRVRKDISATAVFVARRKPATNGVEGELVVTMIRAAFLKIHRPQFPLSDETLHELSTGIMAWGDVMVKTIRSIVYGAC
;
A
#
# COMPACT_ATOMS: atom_id res chain seq x y z
N GLY A 1 21.27 9.95 -7.02
CA GLY A 1 20.52 10.38 -5.82
C GLY A 1 19.51 9.30 -5.49
N ASP A 2 18.67 9.55 -4.51
CA ASP A 2 17.53 8.68 -4.19
C ASP A 2 16.49 8.74 -5.32
N PHE A 3 15.66 7.71 -5.41
CA PHE A 3 14.45 7.76 -6.25
C PHE A 3 13.28 8.22 -5.39
N CYS A 4 12.50 9.17 -5.92
CA CYS A 4 11.30 9.67 -5.25
C CYS A 4 10.10 9.53 -6.18
N GLY A 5 8.94 9.22 -5.61
CA GLY A 5 7.68 9.16 -6.32
C GLY A 5 6.59 9.87 -5.54
N VAL A 6 5.74 10.62 -6.23
CA VAL A 6 4.54 11.24 -5.66
C VAL A 6 3.33 10.80 -6.48
N ARG A 7 2.24 10.47 -5.80
CA ARG A 7 0.97 10.13 -6.46
C ARG A 7 -0.20 10.72 -5.68
N PHE A 8 -1.06 11.44 -6.39
CA PHE A 8 -2.38 11.85 -5.92
C PHE A 8 -3.40 11.24 -6.87
N GLU A 9 -4.37 10.50 -6.33
CA GLU A 9 -5.29 9.74 -7.15
C GLU A 9 -6.66 9.64 -6.51
N THR A 10 -7.69 9.71 -7.34
CA THR A 10 -9.08 9.44 -6.99
C THR A 10 -9.51 8.15 -7.68
N VAL A 11 -9.87 7.13 -6.91
CA VAL A 11 -10.33 5.83 -7.43
C VAL A 11 -11.78 5.63 -7.04
N GLN A 12 -12.63 5.31 -8.03
CA GLN A 12 -14.05 5.03 -7.80
C GLN A 12 -14.34 3.52 -7.89
N PHE A 13 -15.16 3.06 -6.96
CA PHE A 13 -15.69 1.71 -6.88
C PHE A 13 -17.22 1.80 -6.96
N SER A 14 -17.77 1.58 -8.14
CA SER A 14 -19.22 1.61 -8.39
C SER A 14 -19.83 0.23 -8.14
N GLY A 15 -21.07 0.17 -7.65
CA GLY A 15 -21.82 -1.08 -7.53
C GLY A 15 -21.42 -1.94 -6.33
N VAL A 16 -20.67 -1.35 -5.39
CA VAL A 16 -20.22 -2.02 -4.17
C VAL A 16 -21.31 -2.02 -3.10
N LYS A 17 -21.19 -2.92 -2.12
CA LYS A 17 -22.22 -3.14 -1.08
C LYS A 17 -22.24 -2.03 -0.04
N SER A 18 -21.06 -1.53 0.35
CA SER A 18 -20.93 -0.49 1.38
C SER A 18 -19.56 0.20 1.32
N LEU A 19 -19.43 1.35 1.98
CA LEU A 19 -18.13 1.99 2.24
C LEU A 19 -17.21 1.07 3.03
N GLN A 20 -17.75 0.43 4.06
CA GLN A 20 -17.03 -0.51 4.93
C GLN A 20 -16.36 -1.62 4.12
N GLN A 21 -17.06 -2.20 3.13
CA GLN A 21 -16.52 -3.27 2.30
C GLN A 21 -15.23 -2.84 1.56
N VAL A 22 -15.24 -1.64 0.98
CA VAL A 22 -14.09 -1.12 0.23
C VAL A 22 -12.95 -0.74 1.18
N TYR A 23 -13.30 -0.12 2.31
CA TYR A 23 -12.34 0.23 3.36
C TYR A 23 -11.66 -1.01 3.94
N ASP A 24 -12.41 -2.05 4.29
CA ASP A 24 -11.88 -3.31 4.83
C ASP A 24 -10.96 -3.99 3.82
N ALA A 25 -11.30 -3.96 2.53
CA ALA A 25 -10.43 -4.49 1.47
C ALA A 25 -9.10 -3.72 1.37
N ALA A 26 -9.13 -2.39 1.59
CA ALA A 26 -7.92 -1.57 1.62
C ALA A 26 -7.06 -1.86 2.87
N VAL A 27 -7.67 -1.93 4.05
CA VAL A 27 -6.97 -2.28 5.29
C VAL A 27 -6.40 -3.69 5.20
N TYR A 28 -7.15 -4.65 4.65
CA TYR A 28 -6.68 -6.01 4.41
C TYR A 28 -5.43 -6.04 3.55
N TYR A 29 -5.40 -5.27 2.45
CA TYR A 29 -4.19 -5.14 1.65
C TYR A 29 -3.02 -4.56 2.47
N LEU A 30 -3.24 -3.48 3.22
CA LEU A 30 -2.19 -2.81 3.96
C LEU A 30 -1.61 -3.69 5.09
N THR A 31 -2.43 -4.53 5.71
CA THR A 31 -2.00 -5.46 6.76
C THR A 31 -1.52 -6.81 6.24
N ASN A 32 -1.63 -7.08 4.93
CA ASN A 32 -1.22 -8.34 4.28
C ASN A 32 -0.52 -8.09 2.94
N MET A 33 0.25 -7.00 2.87
CA MET A 33 0.78 -6.52 1.61
C MET A 33 1.80 -7.49 1.00
N GLU A 34 2.56 -8.23 1.82
CA GLU A 34 3.58 -9.16 1.35
C GLU A 34 3.00 -10.27 0.47
N ILE A 35 1.77 -10.72 0.75
CA ILE A 35 1.07 -11.73 -0.05
C ILE A 35 0.73 -11.14 -1.42
N SER A 36 0.03 -9.99 -1.43
CA SER A 36 -0.41 -9.35 -2.67
C SER A 36 0.77 -8.89 -3.55
N ILE A 37 1.87 -8.44 -2.94
CA ILE A 37 3.08 -8.03 -3.65
C ILE A 37 3.75 -9.25 -4.30
N THR A 38 3.93 -10.33 -3.53
CA THR A 38 4.54 -11.58 -4.02
C THR A 38 3.77 -12.14 -5.20
N GLU A 39 2.44 -12.27 -5.06
CA GLU A 39 1.58 -12.87 -6.09
C GLU A 39 1.49 -12.04 -7.38
N ARG A 40 1.58 -10.70 -7.30
CA ARG A 40 1.30 -9.83 -8.45
C ARG A 40 2.53 -9.22 -9.10
N LEU A 41 3.66 -9.11 -8.40
CA LEU A 41 4.89 -8.54 -8.93
C LEU A 41 5.98 -9.60 -9.20
N GLY A 42 5.78 -10.85 -8.76
CA GLY A 42 6.80 -11.89 -8.89
C GLY A 42 8.00 -11.70 -7.96
N HIS A 43 7.92 -10.73 -7.04
CA HIS A 43 8.91 -10.55 -5.98
C HIS A 43 8.75 -11.65 -4.94
N VAL A 44 9.79 -11.94 -4.16
CA VAL A 44 9.64 -12.75 -2.94
C VAL A 44 9.54 -11.80 -1.76
N THR A 45 8.34 -11.60 -1.24
CA THR A 45 8.09 -10.64 -0.16
C THR A 45 7.65 -11.36 1.10
N VAL A 46 8.33 -11.09 2.20
CA VAL A 46 8.08 -11.67 3.52
C VAL A 46 7.89 -10.58 4.54
N ARG A 47 7.04 -10.85 5.53
CA ARG A 47 6.90 -10.00 6.71
C ARG A 47 7.87 -10.49 7.77
N ASP A 48 8.84 -9.66 8.10
CA ASP A 48 9.93 -9.99 9.03
C ASP A 48 9.53 -9.71 10.49
N ASP A 49 8.73 -8.66 10.71
CA ASP A 49 8.16 -8.32 12.01
C ASP A 49 6.75 -7.70 11.87
N TYR A 50 5.92 -7.90 12.89
CA TYR A 50 4.55 -7.40 12.95
C TYR A 50 4.03 -7.31 14.38
N ASP A 51 3.51 -6.13 14.72
CA ASP A 51 2.80 -5.89 15.97
C ASP A 51 1.55 -5.05 15.74
N SER A 52 0.56 -5.15 16.64
CA SER A 52 -0.65 -4.35 16.58
C SER A 52 -1.14 -3.92 17.95
N VAL A 53 -1.47 -2.63 18.10
CA VAL A 53 -2.02 -2.10 19.35
C VAL A 53 -3.53 -2.07 19.25
N HIS A 54 -4.18 -3.13 19.72
CA HIS A 54 -5.64 -3.27 19.78
C HIS A 54 -6.36 -2.94 18.45
N GLY A 55 -5.71 -3.21 17.31
CA GLY A 55 -6.23 -2.92 15.97
C GLY A 55 -6.34 -1.43 15.60
N SER A 56 -5.81 -0.53 16.44
CA SER A 56 -5.77 0.92 16.20
C SER A 56 -4.50 1.39 15.50
N MET A 57 -3.44 0.60 15.61
CA MET A 57 -2.16 0.81 14.95
C MET A 57 -1.57 -0.55 14.58
N TYR A 58 -0.93 -0.62 13.42
CA TYR A 58 -0.21 -1.80 12.94
C TYR A 58 1.21 -1.39 12.60
N ASN A 59 2.19 -2.09 13.15
CA ASN A 59 3.57 -2.02 12.71
C ASN A 59 3.83 -3.19 11.76
N ALA A 60 4.54 -2.93 10.65
CA ALA A 60 4.99 -3.98 9.76
C ALA A 60 6.37 -3.66 9.21
N ARG A 61 7.28 -4.63 9.36
CA ARG A 61 8.56 -4.68 8.67
C ARG A 61 8.49 -5.72 7.57
N VAL A 62 8.71 -5.29 6.33
CA VAL A 62 8.57 -6.10 5.13
C VAL A 62 9.90 -6.11 4.37
N LEU A 63 10.34 -7.32 4.01
CA LEU A 63 11.51 -7.56 3.18
C LEU A 63 11.04 -8.12 1.83
N SER A 64 11.50 -7.53 0.73
CA SER A 64 11.14 -7.92 -0.63
C SER A 64 12.41 -8.14 -1.44
N THR A 65 12.63 -9.37 -1.90
CA THR A 65 13.67 -9.66 -2.88
C THR A 65 13.17 -9.26 -4.26
N VAL A 66 13.85 -8.28 -4.85
CA VAL A 66 13.59 -7.75 -6.20
C VAL A 66 14.71 -8.17 -7.16
N CYS A 67 14.69 -7.71 -8.41
CA CYS A 67 15.63 -8.11 -9.44
C CYS A 67 17.10 -8.17 -9.00
N ASN A 68 17.78 -9.22 -9.47
CA ASN A 68 19.17 -9.56 -9.15
C ASN A 68 19.40 -9.81 -7.65
N ASP A 69 18.44 -10.46 -6.98
CA ASP A 69 18.46 -10.83 -5.56
C ASP A 69 18.68 -9.66 -4.60
N VAL A 70 18.33 -8.44 -5.04
CA VAL A 70 18.47 -7.24 -4.20
C VAL A 70 17.37 -7.21 -3.15
N MET A 71 17.78 -7.07 -1.90
CA MET A 71 16.88 -6.99 -0.76
C MET A 71 16.38 -5.56 -0.57
N LEU A 72 15.07 -5.37 -0.71
CA LEU A 72 14.37 -4.12 -0.41
C LEU A 72 13.70 -4.23 0.96
N GLU A 73 13.86 -3.22 1.81
CA GLU A 73 13.28 -3.18 3.16
C GLU A 73 12.33 -1.99 3.30
N THR A 74 11.16 -2.24 3.88
CA THR A 74 10.18 -1.21 4.27
C THR A 74 9.74 -1.48 5.70
N SER A 75 9.90 -0.50 6.58
CA SER A 75 9.35 -0.53 7.94
C SER A 75 8.31 0.59 8.07
N SER A 76 7.10 0.25 8.51
CA SER A 76 5.97 1.20 8.46
C SER A 76 4.96 1.03 9.58
N LEU A 77 4.27 2.13 9.88
CA LEU A 77 3.16 2.22 10.83
C LEU A 77 1.88 2.60 10.09
N LEU A 78 0.84 1.79 10.24
CA LEU A 78 -0.50 2.05 9.73
C LEU A 78 -1.42 2.46 10.88
N PHE A 79 -2.12 3.57 10.69
CA PHE A 79 -3.16 4.11 11.57
C PHE A 79 -4.50 4.12 10.82
N PRO A 80 -5.26 3.01 10.82
CA PRO A 80 -6.56 2.95 10.16
C PRO A 80 -7.64 3.42 11.13
N LYS A 81 -8.59 4.23 10.64
CA LYS A 81 -9.74 4.67 11.42
C LYS A 81 -10.99 4.70 10.53
N MET A 82 -12.03 4.04 11.02
CA MET A 82 -13.36 4.09 10.42
C MET A 82 -14.29 4.84 11.38
N ASP A 83 -14.68 6.07 11.05
CA ASP A 83 -15.56 6.91 11.88
C ASP A 83 -15.95 8.25 11.19
N PRO A 84 -17.22 8.48 10.80
CA PRO A 84 -18.11 7.63 9.98
C PRO A 84 -17.61 7.43 8.53
N GLU A 85 -16.59 8.19 8.12
CA GLU A 85 -15.82 7.99 6.90
C GLU A 85 -14.63 7.07 7.19
N GLY A 86 -14.22 6.29 6.20
CA GLY A 86 -13.01 5.48 6.29
C GLY A 86 -11.78 6.34 5.99
N LYS A 87 -10.71 6.21 6.78
CA LYS A 87 -9.42 6.86 6.50
C LYS A 87 -8.26 6.07 7.06
N TYR A 88 -7.08 6.27 6.50
CA TYR A 88 -5.85 5.78 7.09
C TYR A 88 -4.69 6.75 6.87
N ALA A 89 -3.71 6.67 7.77
CA ALA A 89 -2.37 7.19 7.55
C ALA A 89 -1.37 6.02 7.64
N LEU A 90 -0.39 6.01 6.74
CA LEU A 90 0.72 5.07 6.68
C LEU A 90 2.00 5.91 6.65
N ASP A 91 2.96 5.61 7.49
CA ASP A 91 4.25 6.30 7.47
C ASP A 91 5.41 5.35 7.75
N SER A 92 6.61 5.71 7.31
CA SER A 92 7.81 4.90 7.53
C SER A 92 8.41 5.12 8.93
N VAL A 93 8.98 4.06 9.50
CA VAL A 93 9.81 4.17 10.71
C VAL A 93 11.21 4.59 10.29
N ASP A 94 11.68 5.74 10.78
CA ASP A 94 12.99 6.29 10.39
C ASP A 94 14.15 5.64 11.15
N GLU A 95 13.98 5.52 12.47
CA GLU A 95 14.95 4.91 13.38
C GLU A 95 14.27 3.75 14.12
N ASP A 96 14.88 2.57 14.02
CA ASP A 96 14.44 1.35 14.67
C ASP A 96 15.63 0.77 15.43
N GLU A 97 15.58 0.84 16.77
CA GLU A 97 16.66 0.34 17.63
C GLU A 97 16.70 -1.20 17.66
N LEU A 98 15.55 -1.85 17.49
CA LEU A 98 15.45 -3.32 17.49
C LEU A 98 15.96 -3.89 16.16
N TYR A 99 15.68 -3.19 15.05
CA TYR A 99 16.08 -3.57 13.71
C TYR A 99 16.72 -2.41 12.93
N PRO A 100 17.96 -2.01 13.26
CA PRO A 100 18.63 -0.91 12.58
C PRO A 100 18.80 -1.16 11.08
N TYR A 101 18.53 -0.13 10.27
CA TYR A 101 18.72 -0.21 8.83
C TYR A 101 20.19 -0.45 8.46
N ASN A 102 20.44 -1.47 7.64
CA ASN A 102 21.76 -1.80 7.12
C ASN A 102 21.88 -1.51 5.62
N SER A 103 22.34 -0.30 5.29
CA SER A 103 22.57 0.14 3.90
C SER A 103 23.68 -0.62 3.14
N ALA A 104 24.49 -1.43 3.82
CA ALA A 104 25.52 -2.23 3.18
C ALA A 104 24.96 -3.54 2.58
N THR A 105 23.76 -3.95 2.98
CA THR A 105 23.16 -5.22 2.54
C THR A 105 21.75 -5.06 1.98
N ARG A 106 21.08 -3.91 2.21
CA ARG A 106 19.68 -3.70 1.84
C ARG A 106 19.46 -2.30 1.25
N VAL A 107 18.43 -2.21 0.42
CA VAL A 107 17.86 -0.96 -0.09
C VAL A 107 16.68 -0.59 0.79
N ARG A 108 16.64 0.63 1.34
CA ARG A 108 15.49 1.12 2.12
C ARG A 108 14.45 1.78 1.22
N LYS A 109 13.18 1.44 1.41
CA LYS A 109 12.02 2.07 0.78
C LYS A 109 11.09 2.62 1.86
N ASP A 110 11.00 3.94 1.89
CA ASP A 110 10.09 4.69 2.76
C ASP A 110 8.78 4.98 2.04
N ILE A 111 7.70 4.98 2.82
CA ILE A 111 6.34 5.20 2.33
C ILE A 111 5.64 6.12 3.33
N SER A 112 5.18 7.27 2.85
CA SER A 112 4.20 8.11 3.55
C SER A 112 2.95 8.18 2.68
N ALA A 113 1.83 7.64 3.15
CA ALA A 113 0.60 7.58 2.39
C ALA A 113 -0.64 7.82 3.25
N THR A 114 -1.69 8.35 2.64
CA THR A 114 -2.99 8.52 3.28
C THR A 114 -4.10 8.29 2.28
N ALA A 115 -5.26 7.86 2.77
CA ALA A 115 -6.48 7.90 1.98
C ALA A 115 -7.70 8.22 2.83
N VAL A 116 -8.72 8.79 2.18
CA VAL A 116 -10.07 8.99 2.70
C VAL A 116 -11.06 8.32 1.76
N PHE A 117 -12.08 7.70 2.33
CA PHE A 117 -13.14 6.99 1.63
C PHE A 117 -14.47 7.72 1.83
N VAL A 118 -15.15 8.01 0.73
CA VAL A 118 -16.43 8.73 0.72
C VAL A 118 -17.45 7.94 -0.09
N ALA A 119 -18.66 7.79 0.44
CA ALA A 119 -19.76 7.10 -0.24
C ALA A 119 -20.77 8.10 -0.81
N ARG A 120 -21.20 7.87 -2.05
CA ARG A 120 -22.31 8.60 -2.68
C ARG A 120 -23.21 7.62 -3.40
N ARG A 121 -24.53 7.77 -3.26
CA ARG A 121 -25.51 7.09 -4.12
C ARG A 121 -25.80 7.96 -5.33
N LYS A 122 -25.86 7.35 -6.52
CA LYS A 122 -26.38 8.03 -7.71
C LYS A 122 -27.86 8.39 -7.51
N PRO A 123 -28.39 9.41 -8.21
CA PRO A 123 -29.82 9.70 -8.19
C PRO A 123 -30.63 8.48 -8.63
N ALA A 124 -31.79 8.28 -8.02
CA ALA A 124 -32.73 7.26 -8.46
C ALA A 124 -33.21 7.58 -9.88
N THR A 125 -33.26 6.57 -10.74
CA THR A 125 -33.76 6.71 -12.12
C THR A 125 -34.97 5.80 -12.26
N ASN A 126 -36.12 6.35 -12.66
CA ASN A 126 -37.38 5.61 -12.84
C ASN A 126 -37.81 4.79 -11.59
N GLY A 127 -37.57 5.31 -10.39
CA GLY A 127 -37.93 4.63 -9.13
C GLY A 127 -36.98 3.51 -8.70
N VAL A 128 -35.92 3.23 -9.47
CA VAL A 128 -34.86 2.30 -9.09
C VAL A 128 -33.82 3.06 -8.26
N GLU A 129 -33.49 2.52 -7.09
CA GLU A 129 -32.47 3.10 -6.22
C GLU A 129 -31.13 3.20 -6.95
N GLY A 130 -30.48 4.37 -6.88
CA GLY A 130 -29.24 4.60 -7.59
C GLY A 130 -28.08 3.80 -7.00
N GLU A 131 -27.19 3.37 -7.87
CA GLU A 131 -25.99 2.62 -7.53
C GLU A 131 -25.13 3.35 -6.47
N LEU A 132 -24.62 2.59 -5.49
CA LEU A 132 -23.64 3.10 -4.53
C LEU A 132 -22.26 3.18 -5.18
N VAL A 133 -21.62 4.34 -5.07
CA VAL A 133 -20.23 4.57 -5.48
C VAL A 133 -19.42 4.97 -4.26
N VAL A 134 -18.37 4.19 -3.97
CA VAL A 134 -17.36 4.54 -2.97
C VAL A 134 -16.15 5.13 -3.68
N THR A 135 -15.70 6.29 -3.23
CA THR A 135 -14.53 6.99 -3.77
C THR A 135 -13.40 6.94 -2.76
N MET A 136 -12.26 6.40 -3.14
CA MET A 136 -11.01 6.48 -2.40
C MET A 136 -10.18 7.63 -2.96
N ILE A 137 -9.92 8.65 -2.14
CA ILE A 137 -9.02 9.76 -2.46
C ILE A 137 -7.74 9.49 -1.72
N ARG A 138 -6.63 9.25 -2.44
CA ARG A 138 -5.35 8.87 -1.85
C ARG A 138 -4.21 9.77 -2.27
N ALA A 139 -3.24 9.91 -1.38
CA ALA A 139 -1.96 10.55 -1.63
C ALA A 139 -0.84 9.64 -1.12
N ALA A 140 0.27 9.59 -1.84
CA ALA A 140 1.46 8.85 -1.43
C ALA A 140 2.73 9.56 -1.88
N PHE A 141 3.71 9.60 -0.98
CA PHE A 141 5.10 9.91 -1.25
C PHE A 141 5.96 8.68 -0.91
N LEU A 142 6.83 8.31 -1.82
CA LEU A 142 7.74 7.18 -1.64
C LEU A 142 9.16 7.63 -1.93
N LYS A 143 10.11 7.09 -1.16
CA LYS A 143 11.54 7.30 -1.37
C LYS A 143 12.26 5.96 -1.32
N ILE A 144 13.08 5.69 -2.33
CA ILE A 144 14.03 4.57 -2.33
C ILE A 144 15.42 5.17 -2.14
N HIS A 145 16.04 4.82 -1.02
CA HIS A 145 17.37 5.31 -0.64
C HIS A 145 18.44 4.57 -1.41
N ARG A 146 19.49 5.29 -1.81
CA ARG A 146 20.64 4.64 -2.42
C ARG A 146 21.41 3.80 -1.36
N PRO A 147 21.68 2.52 -1.62
CA PRO A 147 22.50 1.71 -0.73
C PRO A 147 24.00 2.04 -0.85
N GLN A 148 24.81 1.49 0.06
CA GLN A 148 26.28 1.61 0.02
C GLN A 148 26.95 0.66 -0.99
N PHE A 149 26.24 -0.37 -1.44
CA PHE A 149 26.72 -1.32 -2.44
C PHE A 149 26.31 -0.91 -3.87
N PRO A 150 27.07 -1.31 -4.90
CA PRO A 150 26.71 -1.02 -6.28
C PRO A 150 25.44 -1.78 -6.69
N LEU A 151 24.56 -1.12 -7.43
CA LEU A 151 23.41 -1.71 -8.08
C LEU A 151 23.65 -1.75 -9.59
N SER A 152 23.16 -2.79 -10.25
CA SER A 152 23.16 -2.87 -11.72
C SER A 152 22.23 -1.82 -12.32
N ASP A 153 22.47 -1.42 -13.57
CA ASP A 153 21.60 -0.47 -14.29
C ASP A 153 20.17 -1.00 -14.43
N GLU A 154 20.02 -2.31 -14.63
CA GLU A 154 18.73 -3.00 -14.67
C GLU A 154 17.99 -2.86 -13.33
N THR A 155 18.65 -3.14 -12.21
CA THR A 155 18.05 -3.01 -10.88
C THR A 155 17.70 -1.55 -10.57
N LEU A 156 18.54 -0.59 -10.94
CA LEU A 156 18.24 0.83 -10.78
C LEU A 156 17.00 1.25 -11.59
N HIS A 157 16.89 0.77 -12.82
CA HIS A 157 15.74 1.02 -13.69
C HIS A 157 14.46 0.43 -13.09
N GLU A 158 14.51 -0.82 -12.59
CA GLU A 158 13.38 -1.47 -11.94
C GLU A 158 12.94 -0.75 -10.67
N LEU A 159 13.88 -0.40 -9.78
CA LEU A 159 13.57 0.35 -8.56
C LEU A 159 12.93 1.70 -8.87
N SER A 160 13.46 2.41 -9.88
CA SER A 160 12.94 3.72 -10.27
C SER A 160 11.55 3.63 -10.92
N THR A 161 11.34 2.71 -11.85
CA THR A 161 10.06 2.58 -12.58
C THR A 161 8.98 1.89 -11.74
N GLY A 162 9.38 0.95 -10.88
CA GLY A 162 8.52 0.17 -10.00
C GLY A 162 8.21 0.83 -8.66
N ILE A 163 8.74 2.02 -8.37
CA ILE A 163 8.59 2.68 -7.06
C ILE A 163 7.13 2.72 -6.57
N MET A 164 6.18 2.98 -7.48
CA MET A 164 4.76 3.08 -7.20
C MET A 164 3.94 1.78 -7.35
N ALA A 165 4.57 0.66 -7.74
CA ALA A 165 3.87 -0.57 -8.10
C ALA A 165 3.01 -1.13 -6.95
N TRP A 166 3.44 -0.98 -5.69
CA TRP A 166 2.67 -1.40 -4.52
C TRP A 166 1.31 -0.66 -4.43
N GLY A 167 1.27 0.61 -4.82
CA GLY A 167 0.02 1.36 -4.90
C GLY A 167 -0.92 0.84 -6.00
N ASP A 168 -0.39 0.31 -7.10
CA ASP A 168 -1.19 -0.29 -8.18
C ASP A 168 -1.71 -1.66 -7.79
N VAL A 169 -0.89 -2.46 -7.10
CA VAL A 169 -1.27 -3.74 -6.49
C VAL A 169 -2.43 -3.54 -5.51
N MET A 170 -2.37 -2.52 -4.63
CA MET A 170 -3.45 -2.18 -3.70
C MET A 170 -4.80 -2.04 -4.42
N VAL A 171 -4.87 -1.20 -5.47
CA VAL A 171 -6.13 -0.94 -6.20
C VAL A 171 -6.65 -2.21 -6.86
N LYS A 172 -5.74 -3.01 -7.45
CA LYS A 172 -6.09 -4.30 -8.05
C LYS A 172 -6.62 -5.29 -7.01
N THR A 173 -6.01 -5.34 -5.82
CA THR A 173 -6.46 -6.20 -4.71
C THR A 173 -7.83 -5.78 -4.21
N ILE A 174 -8.08 -4.48 -4.01
CA ILE A 174 -9.41 -3.98 -3.60
C ILE A 174 -10.46 -4.38 -4.63
N ARG A 175 -10.21 -4.13 -5.92
CA ARG A 175 -11.13 -4.53 -7.01
C ARG A 175 -11.41 -6.04 -6.99
N SER A 176 -10.38 -6.86 -6.79
CA SER A 176 -10.53 -8.31 -6.69
C SER A 176 -11.42 -8.73 -5.52
N ILE A 177 -11.30 -8.08 -4.36
CA ILE A 177 -12.09 -8.43 -3.17
C ILE A 177 -13.54 -7.97 -3.34
N VAL A 178 -13.77 -6.75 -3.85
CA VAL A 178 -15.13 -6.18 -3.90
C VAL A 178 -15.95 -6.66 -5.09
N TYR A 179 -15.29 -7.13 -6.17
CA TYR A 179 -15.95 -7.63 -7.38
C TYR A 179 -15.73 -9.12 -7.67
N GLY A 180 -14.74 -9.77 -7.05
CA GLY A 180 -14.37 -11.16 -7.34
C GLY A 180 -15.20 -12.23 -6.62
N ALA A 181 -16.25 -11.85 -5.91
CA ALA A 181 -17.24 -12.79 -5.41
C ALA A 181 -18.34 -13.00 -6.47
N CYS A 182 -18.17 -14.03 -7.31
CA CYS A 182 -19.24 -14.69 -8.07
C CYS A 182 -19.19 -16.18 -7.73
#